data_AF-A0A1C5L009-F1
#
_entry.id   AF-A0A1C5L009-F1
#
_cell.length_a   1.000
_cell.length_b   1.000
_cell.length_c   1.000
_cell.angle_alpha   90.00
_cell.angle_beta   90.00
_cell.angle_gamma   90.00
#
_symmetry.space_group_name_H-M   'P 1'
#
loop_
_entity.id
_entity.type
_entity.pdbx_description
1 polymer ?
#
loop_
_entity_poly.entity_id
_entity_poly.type
_entity_poly.pdbx_seq_one_letter_code
_entity_poly.pdbx_strand_id
1 'polypeptide(L)'
;MSIFEYDKEKEEKKLRKAERECGREEGLQEGLKEGLQQGRMEERKSLLALIAKMGAGGDADKIATLDDPEVMNAMQKKYGIR
;
A
#
# COMPACT_ATOMS: atom_id res chain seq x y z
N MET A 1 5.75 -27.12 50.10
CA MET A 1 6.06 -25.89 49.34
C MET A 1 6.35 -26.31 47.91
N SER A 2 5.34 -26.28 47.02
CA SER A 2 5.52 -26.67 45.61
C SER A 2 5.94 -25.43 44.84
N ILE A 3 7.25 -25.27 44.69
CA ILE A 3 7.84 -24.29 43.78
C ILE A 3 7.97 -24.99 42.44
N PHE A 4 7.17 -24.54 41.48
CA PHE A 4 7.13 -25.03 40.10
C PHE A 4 8.51 -25.52 39.61
N GLU A 5 8.58 -26.77 39.16
CA GLU A 5 9.72 -27.24 38.36
C GLU A 5 9.85 -26.32 37.14
N TYR A 6 10.87 -25.45 37.19
CA TYR A 6 11.21 -24.54 36.12
C TYR A 6 11.86 -25.34 35.00
N ASP A 7 11.04 -25.82 34.07
CA ASP A 7 11.50 -26.55 32.90
C ASP A 7 12.01 -25.55 31.83
N LYS A 8 13.27 -25.14 32.01
CA LYS A 8 13.95 -24.11 31.20
C LYS A 8 13.89 -24.40 29.70
N GLU A 9 13.91 -25.66 29.29
CA GLU A 9 13.75 -26.05 27.87
C GLU A 9 12.36 -25.70 27.32
N LYS A 10 11.33 -25.77 28.16
CA LYS A 10 9.94 -25.49 27.78
C LYS A 10 9.72 -23.99 27.58
N GLU A 11 10.38 -23.16 28.39
CA GLU A 11 10.37 -21.69 28.23
C GLU A 11 11.21 -21.25 27.02
N GLU A 12 12.40 -21.82 26.79
CA GLU A 12 13.20 -21.51 25.60
C GLU A 12 12.49 -21.90 24.29
N LYS A 13 11.76 -23.02 24.27
CA LYS A 13 10.94 -23.41 23.10
C LYS A 13 9.78 -22.44 22.84
N LYS A 14 9.23 -21.81 23.88
CA LYS A 14 8.19 -20.77 23.72
C LYS A 14 8.76 -19.49 23.12
N LEU A 15 9.91 -19.01 23.62
CA LEU A 15 10.59 -17.84 23.04
C LEU A 15 10.90 -18.04 21.55
N ARG A 16 11.42 -19.22 21.18
CA ARG A 16 11.80 -19.54 19.79
C ARG A 16 10.62 -19.63 18.81
N LYS A 17 9.39 -19.85 19.31
CA LYS A 17 8.17 -19.78 18.51
C LYS A 17 7.70 -18.33 18.34
N ALA A 18 7.73 -17.56 19.43
CA ALA A 18 7.36 -16.15 19.41
C ALA A 18 8.23 -15.33 18.46
N GLU A 19 9.55 -15.56 18.43
CA GLU A 19 10.47 -14.88 17.48
C GLU A 19 10.15 -15.22 16.01
N ARG A 20 9.75 -16.45 15.71
CA ARG A 20 9.38 -16.86 14.36
C ARG A 20 8.04 -16.29 13.90
N GLU A 21 7.09 -16.15 14.83
CA GLU A 21 5.80 -15.53 14.57
C GLU A 21 5.97 -14.01 14.38
N CYS A 22 6.79 -13.36 15.22
CA CYS A 22 7.15 -11.95 15.08
C CYS A 22 7.82 -11.65 13.73
N GLY A 23 8.81 -12.46 13.32
CA GLY A 23 9.46 -12.27 12.02
C GLY A 23 8.54 -12.48 10.81
N ARG A 24 7.48 -13.29 10.95
CA ARG A 24 6.45 -13.45 9.90
C ARG A 24 5.50 -12.26 9.85
N GLU A 25 5.09 -11.75 11.00
CA GLU A 25 4.22 -10.57 11.08
C GLU A 25 4.93 -9.31 10.56
N GLU A 26 6.22 -9.15 10.89
CA GLU A 26 7.05 -8.05 10.37
C GLU A 26 7.17 -8.09 8.85
N GLY A 27 7.51 -9.24 8.27
CA GLY A 27 7.61 -9.38 6.81
C GLY A 27 6.27 -9.16 6.08
N LEU A 28 5.16 -9.59 6.68
CA LEU A 28 3.82 -9.32 6.15
C LEU A 28 3.46 -7.84 6.22
N GLN A 29 3.77 -7.17 7.35
CA GLN A 29 3.54 -5.74 7.51
C GLN A 29 4.38 -4.92 6.53
N GLU A 30 5.63 -5.29 6.34
CA GLU A 30 6.56 -4.61 5.45
C GLU A 30 6.11 -4.75 3.99
N GLY A 31 5.77 -5.96 3.55
CA GLY A 31 5.21 -6.19 2.20
C GLY A 31 3.89 -5.45 1.95
N LEU A 32 3.00 -5.38 2.95
CA LEU A 32 1.76 -4.57 2.84
C LEU A 32 2.06 -3.07 2.75
N LYS A 33 3.00 -2.56 3.54
CA LYS A 33 3.40 -1.14 3.50
C LYS A 33 4.05 -0.80 2.16
N GLU A 34 4.93 -1.65 1.64
CA GLU A 34 5.57 -1.47 0.35
C GLU A 34 4.56 -1.50 -0.80
N GLY A 35 3.66 -2.51 -0.83
CA GLY A 35 2.62 -2.61 -1.86
C GLY A 35 1.66 -1.41 -1.85
N LEU A 36 1.26 -0.94 -0.67
CA LEU A 36 0.42 0.26 -0.53
C LEU A 36 1.16 1.52 -1.00
N GLN A 37 2.45 1.64 -0.70
CA GLN A 37 3.26 2.77 -1.16
C GLN A 37 3.46 2.74 -2.68
N GLN A 38 3.73 1.58 -3.26
CA GLN A 38 3.88 1.40 -4.70
C GLN A 38 2.57 1.72 -5.43
N GLY A 39 1.44 1.18 -4.97
CA GLY A 39 0.13 1.48 -5.56
C GLY A 39 -0.19 2.98 -5.53
N ARG A 40 0.04 3.66 -4.41
CA ARG A 40 -0.15 5.12 -4.32
C ARG A 40 0.79 5.90 -5.25
N MET A 41 2.03 5.44 -5.41
CA MET A 41 2.99 6.10 -6.31
C MET A 41 2.60 5.92 -7.78
N GLU A 42 2.10 4.76 -8.17
CA GLU A 42 1.61 4.49 -9.52
C GLU A 42 0.34 5.28 -9.85
N GLU A 43 -0.62 5.33 -8.91
CA GLU A 43 -1.81 6.16 -9.03
C GLU A 43 -1.43 7.65 -9.17
N ARG A 44 -0.47 8.13 -8.37
CA ARG A 44 -0.04 9.52 -8.43
C ARG A 44 0.69 9.85 -9.74
N LYS A 45 1.51 8.93 -10.26
CA LYS A 45 2.16 9.08 -11.58
C LYS A 45 1.13 9.14 -12.71
N SER A 46 0.14 8.24 -12.70
CA SER A 46 -0.91 8.21 -13.72
C SER A 46 -1.80 9.47 -13.66
N LEU A 47 -2.12 9.96 -12.46
CA LEU A 47 -2.85 11.21 -12.26
C LEU A 47 -2.06 12.43 -12.77
N LEU A 48 -0.76 12.54 -12.46
CA LEU A 48 0.09 13.62 -12.95
C LEU A 48 0.20 13.61 -14.48
N ALA A 49 0.36 12.42 -15.08
CA ALA A 49 0.38 12.26 -16.53
C ALA A 49 -0.95 12.70 -17.17
N LEU A 50 -2.08 12.42 -16.50
CA LEU A 50 -3.40 12.85 -16.94
C LEU A 50 -3.54 14.37 -16.91
N ILE A 51 -3.18 15.01 -15.80
CA ILE A 51 -3.21 16.46 -15.63
C ILE A 51 -2.33 17.15 -16.68
N ALA A 52 -1.12 16.63 -16.93
CA ALA A 52 -0.24 17.16 -17.96
C ALA A 52 -0.86 17.07 -19.36
N LYS A 53 -1.47 15.93 -19.72
CA LYS A 53 -2.16 15.76 -21.00
C LYS A 53 -3.41 16.66 -21.11
N MET A 54 -4.17 16.82 -20.04
CA MET A 54 -5.34 17.70 -20.01
C MET A 54 -4.96 19.18 -20.18
N GLY A 55 -3.87 19.62 -19.54
CA GLY A 55 -3.34 20.97 -19.71
C GLY A 55 -2.88 21.24 -21.14
N ALA A 56 -2.17 20.30 -21.77
CA ALA A 56 -1.74 20.41 -23.17
C ALA A 56 -2.91 20.29 -24.17
N GLY A 57 -3.94 19.52 -23.84
CA GLY A 57 -5.12 19.27 -24.68
C GLY A 57 -6.25 20.30 -24.54
N GLY A 58 -6.07 21.35 -23.73
CA GLY A 58 -7.07 22.40 -23.52
C GLY A 58 -8.26 21.97 -22.63
N ASP A 59 -8.15 20.85 -21.91
CA ASP A 59 -9.15 20.41 -20.93
C ASP A 59 -8.80 20.88 -19.50
N ALA A 60 -8.06 22.00 -19.37
CA ALA A 60 -7.62 22.51 -18.07
C ALA A 60 -8.79 22.82 -17.12
N ASP A 61 -9.92 23.30 -17.66
CA ASP A 61 -11.12 23.61 -16.89
C ASP A 61 -11.74 22.38 -16.21
N LYS A 62 -11.52 21.18 -16.77
CA LYS A 62 -12.04 19.91 -16.24
C LYS A 62 -11.11 19.28 -15.19
N ILE A 63 -9.92 19.84 -14.98
CA ILE A 63 -9.02 19.44 -13.89
C ILE A 63 -9.69 19.73 -12.53
N ALA A 64 -10.48 20.80 -12.43
CA ALA A 64 -11.20 21.14 -11.20
C ALA A 64 -12.33 20.13 -10.87
N THR A 65 -12.81 19.39 -11.86
CA THR A 65 -13.87 18.36 -11.72
C THR A 65 -13.30 16.95 -11.66
N LEU A 66 -11.97 16.80 -11.52
CA LEU A 66 -11.33 15.49 -11.51
C LEU A 66 -11.54 14.69 -10.23
N ASP A 67 -12.08 15.33 -9.19
CA ASP A 67 -12.52 14.67 -7.95
C ASP A 67 -13.68 13.70 -8.22
N ASP A 68 -14.47 13.93 -9.27
CA ASP A 68 -15.51 13.01 -9.71
C ASP A 68 -14.91 11.77 -10.41
N PRO A 69 -15.16 10.56 -9.90
CA PRO A 69 -14.54 9.33 -10.42
C PRO A 69 -14.97 9.02 -11.86
N GLU A 70 -16.18 9.42 -12.26
CA GLU A 70 -16.67 9.28 -13.64
C GLU A 70 -15.88 10.16 -14.61
N VAL A 71 -15.62 11.41 -14.22
CA VAL A 71 -14.84 12.38 -15.01
C VAL A 71 -13.40 11.91 -15.11
N MET A 72 -12.80 11.47 -14.01
CA MET A 72 -11.44 10.91 -14.01
C MET A 72 -11.32 9.73 -14.98
N ASN A 73 -12.26 8.79 -14.95
CA ASN A 73 -12.22 7.61 -15.83
C ASN A 73 -12.45 7.99 -17.30
N ALA A 74 -13.38 8.90 -17.58
CA ALA A 74 -13.61 9.41 -18.93
C ALA A 74 -12.35 10.09 -19.50
N MET A 75 -11.63 10.86 -18.68
CA MET A 75 -10.40 11.52 -19.06
C MET A 75 -9.24 10.54 -19.24
N GLN A 76 -9.07 9.58 -18.33
CA GLN A 76 -8.08 8.51 -18.48
C GLN A 76 -8.26 7.75 -19.80
N LYS A 77 -9.52 7.46 -20.16
CA LYS A 77 -9.86 6.80 -21.42
C LYS A 77 -9.62 7.70 -22.64
N LYS A 78 -9.99 8.98 -22.57
CA LYS A 78 -9.75 9.96 -23.64
C LYS A 78 -8.26 10.09 -23.97
N TYR A 79 -7.41 10.07 -22.95
CA TYR A 79 -5.97 10.27 -23.08
C TYR A 79 -5.14 8.96 -23.09
N GLY A 80 -5.80 7.79 -23.06
CA GLY A 80 -5.16 6.47 -23.13
C GLY A 80 -4.15 6.22 -22.01
N ILE A 81 -4.50 6.57 -20.76
CA ILE A 81 -3.62 6.40 -19.58
C ILE A 81 -3.89 5.07 -18.85
N ARG A 82 -4.85 4.28 -19.32
CA ARG A 82 -5.30 3.03 -18.71
C ARG A 82 -5.37 1.90 -19.72
#